data_AF-F1LFJ7-F1
#
_entry.id   AF-F1LFJ7-F1
#
_cell.length_a   1.000
_cell.length_b   1.000
_cell.length_c   1.000
_cell.angle_alpha   90.00
_cell.angle_beta   90.00
_cell.angle_gamma   90.00
#
_symmetry.space_group_name_H-M   'P 1'
#
loop_
_entity.id
_entity.type
_entity.pdbx_description
1 polymer ?
#
loop_
_entity_poly.entity_id
_entity_poly.type
_entity_poly.pdbx_seq_one_letter_code
_entity_poly.pdbx_strand_id
1 'polypeptide(L)'
;MTPLNSSEISFILVPGIFFIVMYLEWFVLPFFYDFMTFEYSILFFLCLIGFSVYTTLVSGMVSKSKYGMVGAIRASSQSVSYEIAFSLYLLAIVMHINMFCFFSFFNLSLFIVYLPFLFMVLAELNRAPFDFAEGESELVSGYNVEYSSVAFVLLFLGEYGALLFFSTLTSVLFFGFSYVVIYCMFTILVFVRSSYPRFRYDLMMYFFWFKLLPVSLIFLGYFVIFLF
;
A
#
# COMPACT_ATOMS: atom_id res chain seq x y z
N MET A 1 22.10 -1.94 -19.11
CA MET A 1 23.48 -2.03 -18.59
C MET A 1 23.33 -2.18 -17.10
N THR A 2 23.74 -3.32 -16.55
CA THR A 2 23.81 -3.54 -15.10
C THR A 2 24.87 -2.60 -14.53
N PRO A 3 24.65 -1.97 -13.35
CA PRO A 3 25.65 -1.09 -12.77
C PRO A 3 26.89 -1.93 -12.40
N LEU A 4 28.08 -1.40 -12.71
CA LEU A 4 29.36 -2.11 -12.59
C LEU A 4 29.65 -2.69 -11.19
N ASN A 5 28.97 -2.20 -10.16
CA ASN A 5 29.23 -2.56 -8.77
C ASN A 5 28.23 -3.54 -8.16
N SER A 6 27.11 -3.92 -8.80
CA SER A 6 26.11 -4.81 -8.19
C SER A 6 26.02 -6.18 -8.89
N SER A 7 25.60 -7.20 -8.13
CA SER A 7 25.35 -8.52 -8.69
C SER A 7 24.11 -8.50 -9.56
N GLU A 8 24.21 -8.97 -10.81
CA GLU A 8 23.11 -8.93 -11.78
C GLU A 8 21.85 -9.68 -11.29
N ILE A 9 22.06 -10.76 -10.53
CA ILE A 9 20.97 -11.61 -10.00
C ILE A 9 20.13 -10.84 -8.97
N SER A 10 20.75 -10.15 -8.02
CA SER A 10 20.01 -9.39 -7.00
C SER A 10 19.20 -8.25 -7.60
N PHE A 11 19.67 -7.72 -8.74
CA PHE A 11 19.06 -6.59 -9.41
C PHE A 11 17.75 -6.94 -10.14
N ILE A 12 17.62 -8.16 -10.62
CA ILE A 12 16.39 -8.65 -11.26
C ILE A 12 15.46 -9.25 -10.21
N LEU A 13 16.02 -9.94 -9.22
CA LEU A 13 15.27 -10.67 -8.21
C LEU A 13 14.44 -9.77 -7.31
N VAL A 14 14.93 -8.58 -6.94
CA VAL A 14 14.20 -7.67 -6.05
C VAL A 14 12.90 -7.13 -6.67
N PRO A 15 12.90 -6.54 -7.88
CA PRO A 15 11.66 -6.21 -8.59
C PRO A 15 10.77 -7.42 -8.88
N GLY A 16 11.37 -8.59 -9.10
CA GLY A 16 10.63 -9.85 -9.27
C GLY A 16 9.83 -10.22 -8.01
N ILE A 17 10.43 -10.13 -6.82
CA ILE A 17 9.74 -10.38 -5.55
C ILE A 17 8.61 -9.36 -5.35
N PHE A 18 8.84 -8.07 -5.62
CA PHE A 18 7.80 -7.05 -5.50
C PHE A 18 6.57 -7.37 -6.37
N PHE A 19 6.81 -7.76 -7.63
CA PHE A 19 5.72 -8.18 -8.51
C PHE A 19 5.01 -9.46 -8.02
N ILE A 20 5.75 -10.45 -7.51
CA ILE A 20 5.17 -11.67 -6.97
C ILE A 20 4.30 -11.37 -5.73
N VAL A 21 4.75 -10.50 -4.82
CA VAL A 21 3.97 -10.08 -3.64
C VAL A 21 2.67 -9.42 -4.09
N MET A 22 2.74 -8.46 -5.02
CA MET A 22 1.55 -7.82 -5.58
C MET A 22 0.60 -8.85 -6.21
N TYR A 23 1.12 -9.83 -6.97
CA TYR A 23 0.27 -10.87 -7.56
C TYR A 23 -0.38 -11.77 -6.51
N LEU A 24 0.31 -12.06 -5.40
CA LEU A 24 -0.26 -12.82 -4.28
C LEU A 24 -1.40 -12.08 -3.57
N GLU A 25 -1.35 -10.75 -3.50
CA GLU A 25 -2.43 -9.94 -2.91
C GLU A 25 -3.75 -10.13 -3.65
N TRP A 26 -3.73 -10.30 -4.97
CA TRP A 26 -4.95 -10.51 -5.78
C TRP A 26 -5.73 -11.78 -5.43
N PHE A 27 -5.06 -12.84 -4.94
CA PHE A 27 -5.74 -14.08 -4.54
C PHE A 27 -6.55 -13.93 -3.25
N VAL A 28 -6.37 -12.83 -2.53
CA VAL A 28 -7.02 -12.63 -1.23
C VAL A 28 -8.44 -12.05 -1.36
N LEU A 29 -8.76 -11.46 -2.51
CA LEU A 29 -10.05 -10.83 -2.75
C LEU A 29 -11.15 -11.85 -3.06
N PRO A 30 -12.39 -11.62 -2.59
CA PRO A 30 -13.52 -12.45 -2.95
C PRO A 30 -13.89 -12.17 -4.42
N PHE A 31 -13.92 -13.22 -5.22
CA PHE A 31 -14.40 -13.16 -6.61
C PHE A 31 -15.86 -13.65 -6.68
N PHE A 32 -16.64 -13.15 -7.64
CA PHE A 32 -18.05 -13.51 -7.81
C PHE A 32 -18.34 -15.02 -7.90
N TYR A 33 -17.36 -15.81 -8.34
CA TYR A 33 -17.49 -17.26 -8.48
C TYR A 33 -16.72 -18.05 -7.40
N ASP A 34 -16.37 -17.42 -6.27
CA ASP A 34 -15.74 -18.06 -5.09
C ASP A 34 -14.61 -19.05 -5.45
N PHE A 35 -13.72 -18.65 -6.37
CA PHE A 35 -12.69 -19.53 -6.89
C PHE A 35 -11.70 -20.01 -5.80
N MET A 36 -11.29 -19.12 -4.91
CA MET A 36 -10.41 -19.40 -3.76
C MET A 36 -10.75 -18.41 -2.65
N THR A 37 -11.63 -18.77 -1.72
CA THR A 37 -11.87 -17.98 -0.50
C THR A 37 -11.09 -18.56 0.66
N PHE A 38 -10.41 -17.70 1.42
CA PHE A 38 -9.68 -18.08 2.63
C PHE A 38 -10.41 -17.51 3.85
N GLU A 39 -10.66 -18.33 4.87
CA GLU A 39 -11.30 -17.87 6.12
C GLU A 39 -10.47 -16.78 6.83
N TYR A 40 -9.14 -16.83 6.68
CA TYR A 40 -8.20 -15.86 7.26
C TYR A 40 -7.59 -14.93 6.21
N SER A 41 -8.34 -14.61 5.16
CA SER A 41 -7.85 -13.79 4.04
C SER A 41 -7.27 -12.44 4.52
N ILE A 42 -7.92 -11.75 5.45
CA ILE A 42 -7.47 -10.43 5.94
C ILE A 42 -6.12 -10.52 6.65
N LEU A 43 -5.89 -11.57 7.44
CA LEU A 43 -4.61 -11.78 8.13
C LEU A 43 -3.49 -12.09 7.13
N PHE A 44 -3.78 -12.92 6.13
CA PHE A 44 -2.81 -13.22 5.07
C PHE A 44 -2.44 -11.97 4.26
N PHE A 45 -3.42 -11.10 3.98
CA PHE A 45 -3.17 -9.81 3.34
C PHE A 45 -2.22 -8.92 4.15
N LEU A 46 -2.43 -8.80 5.47
CA LEU A 46 -1.55 -8.04 6.34
C LEU A 46 -0.11 -8.58 6.31
N CYS A 47 0.08 -9.90 6.24
CA CYS A 47 1.41 -10.47 6.08
C CYS A 47 2.07 -10.09 4.74
N LEU A 48 1.30 -10.07 3.64
CA LEU A 48 1.82 -9.70 2.31
C LEU A 48 2.26 -8.24 2.25
N ILE A 49 1.48 -7.32 2.85
CA ILE A 49 1.86 -5.91 2.95
C ILE A 49 3.21 -5.77 3.67
N GLY A 50 3.39 -6.46 4.81
CA GLY A 50 4.67 -6.46 5.52
C GLY A 50 5.83 -6.98 4.68
N PHE A 51 5.60 -7.99 3.81
CA PHE A 51 6.61 -8.47 2.86
C PHE A 51 6.98 -7.43 1.80
N SER A 52 6.04 -6.59 1.35
CA SER A 52 6.29 -5.55 0.36
C SER A 52 7.34 -4.54 0.83
N VAL A 53 7.36 -4.21 2.13
CA VAL A 53 8.33 -3.28 2.73
C VAL A 53 9.76 -3.81 2.67
N TYR A 54 9.94 -5.12 2.83
CA TYR A 54 11.28 -5.71 2.69
C TYR A 54 11.81 -5.57 1.26
N THR A 55 10.94 -5.59 0.25
CA THR A 55 11.38 -5.42 -1.14
C THR A 55 11.94 -4.02 -1.39
N THR A 56 11.35 -2.98 -0.79
CA THR A 56 11.84 -1.59 -0.92
C THR A 56 13.12 -1.35 -0.13
N LEU A 57 13.29 -2.00 1.03
CA LEU A 57 14.53 -1.95 1.79
C LEU A 57 15.69 -2.63 1.03
N VAL A 58 15.45 -3.85 0.52
CA VAL A 58 16.48 -4.63 -0.17
C VAL A 58 16.87 -3.95 -1.50
N SER A 59 15.94 -3.30 -2.18
CA SER A 59 16.24 -2.57 -3.44
C SER A 59 17.27 -1.46 -3.23
N GLY A 60 17.24 -0.76 -2.09
CA GLY A 60 18.23 0.27 -1.74
C GLY A 60 19.58 -0.27 -1.27
N MET A 61 19.62 -1.48 -0.71
CA MET A 61 20.87 -2.16 -0.36
C MET A 61 21.61 -2.62 -1.62
N VAL A 62 20.87 -3.06 -2.64
CA VAL A 62 21.41 -3.59 -3.91
C VAL A 62 22.03 -2.50 -4.77
N SER A 63 21.52 -1.26 -4.73
CA SER A 63 22.02 -0.14 -5.54
C SER A 63 23.43 0.33 -5.17
N LYS A 64 23.91 0.02 -3.95
CA LYS A 64 25.25 0.36 -3.45
C LYS A 64 25.61 1.86 -3.53
N SER A 65 24.65 2.74 -3.80
CA SER A 65 24.82 4.19 -3.74
C SER A 65 24.42 4.70 -2.35
N LYS A 66 25.25 5.56 -1.75
CA LYS A 66 25.00 6.09 -0.39
C LYS A 66 23.64 6.81 -0.30
N TYR A 67 23.25 7.52 -1.35
CA TYR A 67 21.96 8.20 -1.42
C TYR A 67 20.79 7.25 -1.64
N GLY A 68 20.95 6.22 -2.49
CA GLY A 68 19.93 5.18 -2.68
C GLY A 68 19.61 4.42 -1.39
N MET A 69 20.64 4.11 -0.60
CA MET A 69 20.50 3.48 0.71
C MET A 69 19.68 4.36 1.68
N VAL A 70 20.03 5.65 1.79
CA VAL A 70 19.32 6.58 2.71
C VAL A 70 17.87 6.80 2.27
N GLY A 71 17.62 6.92 0.97
CA GLY A 71 16.27 7.03 0.42
C GLY A 71 15.43 5.78 0.70
N ALA A 72 15.98 4.58 0.52
CA ALA A 72 15.29 3.33 0.83
C ALA A 72 15.00 3.16 2.32
N ILE A 73 15.92 3.56 3.21
CA ILE A 73 15.67 3.53 4.66
C ILE A 73 14.49 4.44 5.00
N ARG A 74 14.43 5.67 4.45
CA ARG A 74 13.31 6.59 4.68
C ARG A 74 11.99 6.10 4.10
N ALA A 75 12.01 5.53 2.89
CA ALA A 75 10.83 4.94 2.26
C ALA A 75 10.30 3.74 3.04
N SER A 76 11.18 2.86 3.52
CA SER A 76 10.80 1.72 4.34
C SER A 76 10.24 2.15 5.70
N SER A 77 10.81 3.15 6.37
CA SER A 77 10.26 3.64 7.64
C SER A 77 8.90 4.33 7.46
N GLN A 78 8.68 4.94 6.30
CA GLN A 78 7.37 5.48 5.92
C GLN A 78 6.33 4.36 5.79
N SER A 79 6.61 3.33 4.98
CA SER A 79 5.66 2.23 4.75
C SER A 79 5.36 1.44 6.03
N VAL A 80 6.37 1.14 6.86
CA VAL A 80 6.15 0.47 8.17
C VAL A 80 5.23 1.29 9.06
N SER A 81 5.39 2.63 9.06
CA SER A 81 4.52 3.49 9.85
C SER A 81 3.08 3.31 9.37
N TYR A 82 2.81 3.48 8.08
CA TYR A 82 1.46 3.36 7.55
C TYR A 82 0.82 1.99 7.74
N GLU A 83 1.60 0.92 7.64
CA GLU A 83 1.15 -0.44 7.89
C GLU A 83 0.51 -0.59 9.28
N ILE A 84 1.13 -0.01 10.33
CA ILE A 84 0.61 -0.10 11.70
C ILE A 84 -0.78 0.53 11.83
N ALA A 85 -1.02 1.71 11.26
CA ALA A 85 -2.36 2.28 11.36
C ALA A 85 -3.33 1.60 10.39
N PHE A 86 -2.87 1.15 9.22
CA PHE A 86 -3.71 0.45 8.26
C PHE A 86 -4.21 -0.87 8.83
N SER A 87 -3.37 -1.60 9.56
CA SER A 87 -3.76 -2.83 10.27
C SER A 87 -4.80 -2.56 11.36
N LEU A 88 -4.68 -1.44 12.09
CA LEU A 88 -5.69 -1.03 13.09
C LEU A 88 -7.03 -0.69 12.44
N TYR A 89 -7.03 -0.02 11.28
CA TYR A 89 -8.26 0.26 10.51
C TYR A 89 -8.91 -1.02 9.99
N LEU A 90 -8.13 -1.95 9.41
CA LEU A 90 -8.67 -3.23 8.99
C LEU A 90 -9.22 -4.03 10.16
N LEU A 91 -8.53 -4.02 11.32
CA LEU A 91 -9.03 -4.65 12.53
C LEU A 91 -10.36 -4.04 12.98
N ALA A 92 -10.52 -2.71 12.93
CA ALA A 92 -11.77 -2.03 13.24
C ALA A 92 -12.93 -2.51 12.33
N ILE A 93 -12.66 -2.72 11.03
CA ILE A 93 -13.64 -3.25 10.07
C ILE A 93 -13.97 -4.72 10.37
N VAL A 94 -12.96 -5.53 10.69
CA VAL A 94 -13.13 -6.94 11.10
C VAL A 94 -14.02 -7.04 12.34
N MET A 95 -13.80 -6.19 13.35
CA MET A 95 -14.66 -6.16 14.53
C MET A 95 -16.10 -5.83 14.17
N HIS A 96 -16.34 -4.91 13.23
CA HIS A 96 -17.72 -4.59 12.82
C HIS A 96 -18.42 -5.74 12.09
N ILE A 97 -17.71 -6.49 11.25
CA ILE A 97 -18.27 -7.57 10.43
C ILE A 97 -18.27 -8.92 11.17
N ASN A 98 -17.44 -9.09 12.21
CA ASN A 98 -17.18 -10.35 12.93
C ASN A 98 -16.62 -11.49 12.07
N MET A 99 -15.99 -11.16 10.93
CA MET A 99 -15.43 -12.15 10.00
C MET A 99 -14.01 -11.73 9.61
N PHE A 100 -13.12 -12.72 9.49
CA PHE A 100 -11.74 -12.52 9.03
C PHE A 100 -11.56 -12.70 7.51
N CYS A 101 -12.64 -13.02 6.80
CA CYS A 101 -12.68 -13.09 5.35
C CYS A 101 -13.06 -11.73 4.77
N PHE A 102 -12.48 -11.35 3.64
CA PHE A 102 -12.99 -10.24 2.84
C PHE A 102 -14.36 -10.63 2.30
N PHE A 103 -15.39 -9.90 2.69
CA PHE A 103 -16.75 -10.12 2.25
C PHE A 103 -17.27 -8.85 1.59
N SER A 104 -17.90 -8.99 0.42
CA SER A 104 -18.52 -7.87 -0.27
C SER A 104 -19.83 -7.51 0.41
N PHE A 105 -19.83 -6.43 1.19
CA PHE A 105 -21.02 -5.91 1.85
C PHE A 105 -21.14 -4.40 1.64
N PHE A 106 -22.38 -3.88 1.70
CA PHE A 106 -22.64 -2.44 1.68
C PHE A 106 -23.26 -2.00 3.02
N ASN A 107 -22.44 -1.43 3.91
CA ASN A 107 -22.85 -0.97 5.23
C ASN A 107 -22.66 0.55 5.34
N LEU A 108 -23.73 1.29 5.67
CA LEU A 108 -23.68 2.75 5.84
C LEU A 108 -22.83 3.16 7.06
N SER A 109 -22.78 2.34 8.10
CA SER A 109 -21.96 2.55 9.31
C SER A 109 -20.46 2.71 8.97
N LEU A 110 -19.99 1.95 7.98
CA LEU A 110 -18.60 1.96 7.55
C LEU A 110 -18.23 3.22 6.75
N PHE A 111 -19.22 4.00 6.30
CA PHE A 111 -18.94 5.22 5.52
C PHE A 111 -18.14 6.27 6.29
N ILE A 112 -18.25 6.30 7.63
CA ILE A 112 -17.44 7.20 8.46
C ILE A 112 -15.95 6.82 8.40
N VAL A 113 -15.65 5.52 8.26
CA VAL A 113 -14.30 4.96 8.16
C VAL A 113 -13.73 5.11 6.75
N TYR A 114 -14.58 5.27 5.75
CA TYR A 114 -14.16 5.32 4.35
C TYR A 114 -13.20 6.48 4.05
N LEU A 115 -13.47 7.69 4.54
CA LEU A 115 -12.59 8.85 4.32
C LEU A 115 -11.17 8.66 4.87
N PRO A 116 -10.97 8.33 6.16
CA PRO A 116 -9.63 8.08 6.68
C PRO A 116 -8.98 6.86 6.02
N PHE A 117 -9.76 5.84 5.63
CA PHE A 117 -9.24 4.70 4.88
C PHE A 117 -8.67 5.11 3.51
N LEU A 118 -9.31 6.04 2.80
CA LEU A 118 -8.81 6.55 1.53
C LEU A 118 -7.44 7.23 1.68
N PHE A 119 -7.23 8.00 2.76
CA PHE A 119 -5.92 8.57 3.06
C PHE A 119 -4.87 7.48 3.35
N MET A 120 -5.26 6.38 3.98
CA MET A 120 -4.36 5.25 4.20
C MET A 120 -3.99 4.51 2.93
N VAL A 121 -4.95 4.32 2.03
CA VAL A 121 -4.68 3.73 0.71
C VAL A 121 -3.71 4.60 -0.10
N LEU A 122 -3.87 5.92 -0.06
CA LEU A 122 -2.92 6.84 -0.71
C LEU A 122 -1.51 6.75 -0.11
N ALA A 123 -1.43 6.62 1.21
CA ALA A 123 -0.17 6.54 1.93
C ALA A 123 0.58 5.22 1.64
N GLU A 124 -0.14 4.09 1.62
CA GLU A 124 0.42 2.76 1.34
C GLU A 124 0.92 2.64 -0.10
N LEU A 125 0.19 3.22 -1.06
CA LEU A 125 0.60 3.26 -2.46
C LEU A 125 1.85 4.11 -2.71
N ASN A 126 2.37 4.83 -1.70
CA ASN A 126 3.48 5.77 -1.81
C ASN A 126 3.33 6.73 -3.00
N ARG A 127 2.09 7.18 -3.30
CA ARG A 127 1.79 8.09 -4.41
C ARG A 127 1.57 9.52 -3.92
N ALA A 128 1.84 10.49 -4.80
CA ALA A 128 1.72 11.91 -4.46
C ALA A 128 0.29 12.18 -3.96
N PRO A 129 0.12 12.81 -2.78
CA PRO A 129 1.08 13.67 -2.07
C PRO A 129 2.04 12.98 -1.08
N PHE A 130 1.88 11.67 -0.79
CA PHE A 130 2.73 10.90 0.13
C PHE A 130 3.94 10.23 -0.55
N ASP A 131 4.32 10.75 -1.71
CA ASP A 131 5.38 10.19 -2.53
C ASP A 131 6.70 10.95 -2.33
N PHE A 132 7.32 10.68 -1.19
CA PHE A 132 8.62 11.26 -0.86
C PHE A 132 9.77 10.45 -1.49
N ALA A 133 9.59 9.14 -1.62
CA ALA A 133 10.60 8.23 -2.17
C ALA A 133 10.86 8.48 -3.68
N GLU A 134 9.81 8.71 -4.50
CA GLU A 134 9.96 9.06 -5.92
C GLU A 134 10.50 10.51 -6.05
N GLY A 135 10.08 11.42 -5.17
CA GLY A 135 10.51 12.82 -5.19
C GLY A 135 12.01 13.04 -4.87
N GLU A 136 12.58 12.31 -3.92
CA GLU A 136 14.05 12.35 -3.69
C GLU A 136 14.82 11.63 -4.81
N SER A 137 14.21 10.62 -5.44
CA SER A 137 14.82 9.88 -6.56
C SER A 137 15.01 10.71 -7.82
N GLU A 138 14.18 11.74 -8.02
CA GLU A 138 14.26 12.70 -9.14
C GLU A 138 15.42 13.70 -8.96
N LEU A 139 15.79 14.04 -7.73
CA LEU A 139 16.85 15.03 -7.43
C LEU A 139 18.23 14.40 -7.29
N VAL A 140 18.30 13.16 -6.82
CA VAL A 140 19.52 12.36 -6.78
C VAL A 140 19.15 10.96 -7.22
N SER A 141 19.35 10.68 -8.50
CA SER A 141 19.20 9.38 -9.17
C SER A 141 18.88 8.22 -8.22
N GLY A 142 17.61 8.06 -7.85
CA GLY A 142 17.23 7.05 -6.86
C GLY A 142 17.18 5.65 -7.47
N TYR A 143 16.40 4.75 -6.85
CA TYR A 143 16.35 3.35 -7.27
C TYR A 143 15.92 3.18 -8.75
N ASN A 144 15.02 4.03 -9.26
CA ASN A 144 14.56 4.00 -10.66
C ASN A 144 15.64 4.27 -11.71
N VAL A 145 16.73 4.97 -11.37
CA VAL A 145 17.77 5.32 -12.36
C VAL A 145 18.73 4.17 -12.61
N GLU A 146 18.93 3.32 -11.60
CA GLU A 146 19.81 2.17 -11.75
C GLU A 146 19.08 1.02 -12.47
N TYR A 147 17.76 0.88 -12.27
CA TYR A 147 16.98 -0.21 -12.86
C TYR A 147 16.81 -0.01 -14.38
N SER A 148 17.42 -0.89 -15.17
CA SER A 148 17.31 -0.86 -16.62
C SER A 148 16.46 -2.03 -17.16
N SER A 149 15.73 -1.78 -18.25
CA SER A 149 14.97 -2.78 -19.03
C SER A 149 13.93 -3.57 -18.23
N VAL A 150 14.10 -4.89 -18.08
CA VAL A 150 13.11 -5.81 -17.48
C VAL A 150 12.82 -5.47 -16.02
N ALA A 151 13.86 -5.16 -15.24
CA ALA A 151 13.71 -4.81 -13.83
C ALA A 151 12.85 -3.54 -13.64
N PHE A 152 13.01 -2.55 -14.53
CA PHE A 152 12.18 -1.34 -14.55
C PHE A 152 10.72 -1.68 -14.88
N VAL A 153 10.48 -2.51 -15.91
CA VAL A 153 9.12 -2.94 -16.27
C VAL A 153 8.42 -3.64 -15.11
N LEU A 154 9.12 -4.51 -14.38
CA LEU A 154 8.58 -5.23 -13.22
C LEU A 154 8.18 -4.28 -12.07
N LEU A 155 8.96 -3.23 -11.81
CA LEU A 155 8.63 -2.22 -10.79
C LEU A 155 7.34 -1.49 -11.15
N PHE A 156 7.20 -0.97 -12.38
CA PHE A 156 5.98 -0.29 -12.81
C PHE A 156 4.77 -1.23 -12.82
N LEU A 157 4.94 -2.46 -13.27
CA LEU A 157 3.87 -3.45 -13.27
C LEU A 157 3.39 -3.73 -11.84
N GLY A 158 4.31 -3.83 -10.88
CA GLY A 158 4.01 -3.95 -9.45
C GLY A 158 3.26 -2.73 -8.90
N GLU A 159 3.75 -1.51 -9.15
CA GLU A 159 3.12 -0.28 -8.63
C GLU A 159 1.71 -0.05 -9.19
N TYR A 160 1.52 -0.24 -10.50
CA TYR A 160 0.21 -0.08 -11.13
C TYR A 160 -0.72 -1.24 -10.78
N GLY A 161 -0.19 -2.45 -10.60
CA GLY A 161 -0.94 -3.60 -10.11
C GLY A 161 -1.46 -3.37 -8.69
N ALA A 162 -0.63 -2.81 -7.79
CA ALA A 162 -1.05 -2.41 -6.45
C ALA A 162 -2.11 -1.31 -6.50
N LEU A 163 -1.96 -0.31 -7.40
CA LEU A 163 -2.95 0.75 -7.56
C LEU A 163 -4.33 0.20 -7.96
N LEU A 164 -4.37 -0.75 -8.89
CA LEU A 164 -5.59 -1.47 -9.24
C LEU A 164 -6.10 -2.27 -8.05
N PHE A 165 -5.24 -3.04 -7.38
CA PHE A 165 -5.62 -3.86 -6.23
C PHE A 165 -6.29 -3.03 -5.13
N PHE A 166 -5.67 -1.93 -4.67
CA PHE A 166 -6.26 -1.08 -3.63
C PHE A 166 -7.57 -0.41 -4.08
N SER A 167 -7.72 -0.07 -5.36
CA SER A 167 -9.01 0.42 -5.90
C SER A 167 -10.11 -0.65 -5.83
N THR A 168 -9.77 -1.93 -6.05
CA THR A 168 -10.70 -3.04 -5.86
C THR A 168 -10.99 -3.28 -4.39
N LEU A 169 -9.98 -3.28 -3.53
CA LEU A 169 -10.11 -3.50 -2.08
C LEU A 169 -11.04 -2.48 -1.41
N THR A 170 -10.90 -1.19 -1.75
CA THR A 170 -11.83 -0.16 -1.25
C THR A 170 -13.28 -0.43 -1.66
N SER A 171 -13.51 -0.89 -2.89
CA SER A 171 -14.86 -1.24 -3.36
C SER A 171 -15.43 -2.48 -2.66
N VAL A 172 -14.58 -3.45 -2.32
CA VAL A 172 -14.97 -4.69 -1.62
C VAL A 172 -15.43 -4.36 -0.21
N LEU A 173 -14.64 -3.57 0.52
CA LEU A 173 -14.88 -3.26 1.93
C LEU A 173 -16.10 -2.35 2.16
N PHE A 174 -16.35 -1.39 1.28
CA PHE A 174 -17.36 -0.35 1.51
C PHE A 174 -18.55 -0.38 0.53
N PHE A 175 -18.36 -0.86 -0.69
CA PHE A 175 -19.31 -0.67 -1.81
C PHE A 175 -19.76 -1.96 -2.49
N GLY A 176 -19.65 -3.11 -1.81
CA GLY A 176 -20.19 -4.38 -2.28
C GLY A 176 -19.67 -4.85 -3.65
N PHE A 177 -18.40 -4.60 -3.97
CA PHE A 177 -17.74 -5.05 -5.21
C PHE A 177 -18.38 -4.48 -6.50
N SER A 178 -18.74 -3.20 -6.51
CA SER A 178 -19.28 -2.55 -7.71
C SER A 178 -18.19 -2.08 -8.67
N TYR A 179 -18.21 -2.57 -9.92
CA TYR A 179 -17.24 -2.19 -10.96
C TYR A 179 -17.20 -0.68 -11.24
N VAL A 180 -18.33 0.01 -11.15
CA VAL A 180 -18.41 1.46 -11.31
C VAL A 180 -17.60 2.17 -10.23
N VAL A 181 -17.68 1.70 -8.98
CA VAL A 181 -16.92 2.29 -7.87
C VAL A 181 -15.44 2.01 -8.03
N ILE A 182 -15.05 0.81 -8.48
CA ILE A 182 -13.63 0.50 -8.77
C ILE A 182 -13.06 1.51 -9.76
N TYR A 183 -13.77 1.77 -10.86
CA TYR A 183 -13.36 2.76 -11.86
C TYR A 183 -13.29 4.18 -11.26
N CYS A 184 -14.31 4.59 -10.51
CA CYS A 184 -14.30 5.89 -9.83
C CYS A 184 -13.11 6.02 -8.87
N MET A 185 -12.83 5.01 -8.06
CA MET A 185 -11.70 4.99 -7.11
C MET A 185 -10.37 5.10 -7.84
N PHE A 186 -10.19 4.35 -8.92
CA PHE A 186 -9.01 4.46 -9.77
C PHE A 186 -8.84 5.89 -10.30
N THR A 187 -9.91 6.50 -10.82
CA THR A 187 -9.85 7.89 -11.33
C THR A 187 -9.55 8.91 -10.22
N ILE A 188 -10.08 8.72 -9.01
CA ILE A 188 -9.81 9.58 -7.85
C ILE A 188 -8.34 9.49 -7.46
N LEU A 189 -7.77 8.28 -7.37
CA LEU A 189 -6.35 8.10 -7.04
C LEU A 189 -5.43 8.78 -8.05
N VAL A 190 -5.75 8.69 -9.35
CA VAL A 190 -5.01 9.40 -10.41
C VAL A 190 -5.20 10.91 -10.30
N PHE A 191 -6.41 11.38 -10.00
CA PHE A 191 -6.70 12.81 -9.87
C PHE A 191 -5.98 13.46 -8.68
N VAL A 192 -5.89 12.76 -7.55
CA VAL A 192 -5.19 13.21 -6.34
C VAL A 192 -3.71 13.50 -6.64
N ARG A 193 -3.04 12.66 -7.46
CA ARG A 193 -1.65 12.89 -7.90
C ARG A 193 -1.47 14.24 -8.60
N SER A 194 -2.47 14.67 -9.38
CA SER A 194 -2.41 15.93 -10.13
C SER A 194 -2.77 17.17 -9.29
N SER A 195 -3.50 16.99 -8.18
CA SER A 195 -4.12 18.10 -7.46
C SER A 195 -3.36 18.58 -6.24
N TYR A 196 -2.54 17.71 -5.61
CA TYR A 196 -1.90 18.02 -4.33
C TYR A 196 -0.37 18.07 -4.43
N PRO A 197 0.27 19.02 -3.71
CA PRO A 197 1.74 19.08 -3.63
C PRO A 197 2.28 17.94 -2.77
N ARG A 198 3.55 17.58 -3.00
CA ARG A 198 4.27 16.55 -2.22
C ARG A 198 4.51 17.01 -0.77
N PHE A 199 4.32 16.12 0.19
CA PHE A 199 4.67 16.37 1.59
C PHE A 199 6.15 16.10 1.86
N ARG A 200 6.73 16.89 2.78
CA ARG A 200 8.07 16.63 3.33
C ARG A 200 8.00 15.48 4.34
N TYR A 201 9.03 14.63 4.35
CA TYR A 201 9.16 13.47 5.26
C TYR A 201 8.82 13.78 6.73
N ASP A 202 9.39 14.86 7.29
CA ASP A 202 9.18 15.21 8.70
C ASP A 202 7.70 15.50 9.02
N LEU A 203 7.02 16.24 8.14
CA LEU A 203 5.60 16.58 8.28
C LEU A 203 4.71 15.37 8.11
N MET A 204 5.10 14.48 7.20
CA MET A 204 4.40 13.24 6.90
C MET A 204 4.47 12.25 8.07
N MET A 205 5.65 12.05 8.67
CA MET A 205 5.80 11.23 9.87
C MET A 205 5.04 11.84 11.05
N TYR A 206 5.10 13.17 11.24
CA TYR A 206 4.31 13.85 12.27
C TYR A 206 2.79 13.63 12.07
N PHE A 207 2.31 13.76 10.83
CA PHE A 207 0.91 13.52 10.49
C PHE A 207 0.47 12.11 10.84
N PHE A 208 1.30 11.12 10.51
CA PHE A 208 1.01 9.72 10.83
C PHE A 208 0.92 9.47 12.33
N TRP A 209 2.00 9.76 13.06
CA TRP A 209 2.13 9.38 14.48
C TRP A 209 1.16 10.14 15.38
N PHE A 210 0.96 11.43 15.14
CA PHE A 210 0.17 12.27 16.04
C PHE A 210 -1.29 12.44 15.63
N LYS A 211 -1.63 12.26 14.36
CA LYS A 211 -3.03 12.42 13.92
C LYS A 211 -3.64 11.09 13.53
N LEU A 212 -3.00 10.37 12.62
CA LEU A 212 -3.63 9.23 11.98
C LEU A 212 -3.72 8.00 12.90
N LEU A 213 -2.66 7.72 13.66
CA LEU A 213 -2.65 6.62 14.62
C LEU A 213 -3.69 6.81 15.74
N PRO A 214 -3.80 7.98 16.42
CA PRO A 214 -4.86 8.21 17.39
C PRO A 214 -6.28 8.08 16.80
N VAL A 215 -6.48 8.55 15.57
CA VAL A 215 -7.78 8.41 14.89
C VAL A 215 -8.11 6.93 14.64
N SER A 216 -7.14 6.10 14.22
CA SER A 216 -7.35 4.66 14.04
C SER A 216 -7.77 3.95 15.34
N LEU A 217 -7.17 4.34 16.48
CA LEU A 217 -7.52 3.81 17.80
C LEU A 217 -8.93 4.23 18.24
N ILE A 218 -9.33 5.47 17.97
CA ILE A 218 -10.70 5.95 18.27
C ILE A 218 -11.73 5.13 17.50
N PHE A 219 -11.47 4.85 16.21
CA PHE A 219 -12.38 4.02 15.42
C PHE A 219 -12.46 2.59 15.94
N LEU A 220 -11.34 1.97 16.27
CA LEU A 220 -11.33 0.64 16.88
C LEU A 220 -12.15 0.63 18.18
N GLY A 221 -11.94 1.60 19.06
CA GLY A 221 -12.72 1.73 20.29
C GLY A 221 -14.23 1.90 20.03
N TYR A 222 -14.61 2.70 19.03
CA TYR A 222 -16.00 2.91 18.65
C TYR A 222 -16.69 1.61 18.21
N PHE A 223 -16.05 0.82 17.32
CA PHE A 223 -16.66 -0.44 16.86
C PHE A 223 -16.68 -1.51 17.94
N VAL A 224 -15.70 -1.54 18.84
CA VAL A 224 -15.72 -2.45 20.00
C VAL A 224 -16.92 -2.12 20.89
N ILE A 225 -17.16 -0.84 21.20
CA ILE A 225 -18.31 -0.44 22.03
C ILE A 225 -19.64 -0.73 21.31
N PHE A 226 -19.73 -0.54 20.00
CA PHE A 226 -20.96 -0.83 19.26
C PHE A 226 -21.31 -2.34 19.23
N LEU A 227 -20.31 -3.20 19.40
CA LEU A 227 -20.48 -4.65 19.37
C LEU A 227 -20.96 -5.24 20.71
N PHE A 228 -20.59 -4.61 21.83
CA PHE A 228 -20.98 -5.00 23.18
C PHE A 228 -22.28 -4.32 23.62
#